data_AF-A0A3S4FJM9-F1
#
_entry.id   AF-A0A3S4FJM9-F1
#
_cell.length_a   1.000
_cell.length_b   1.000
_cell.length_c   1.000
_cell.angle_alpha   90.00
_cell.angle_beta   90.00
_cell.angle_gamma   90.00
#
_symmetry.space_group_name_H-M   'P 1'
#
loop_
_entity.id
_entity.type
_entity.pdbx_description
1 polymer ?
#
loop_
_entity_poly.entity_id
_entity_poly.type
_entity_poly.pdbx_seq_one_letter_code
_entity_poly.pdbx_strand_id
1 'polypeptide(L)'
;MPYDRPFTVMAAFPLCPECDSEYRDPYDRRFHAQPVACPSCGPHLEWRSQHERAEKEAALQAAVAQLNAGGIIAVKGLGGFHLACDARNDNAVAMLRARKHRPAKPLAVMLPTAQTLPSAARSLLTTPAAPIVLVDKQYVPSLSEGIAPGLTEVGVMLPANPLQHLLLQALNYPLVMTSGNLSGRPPAITNEQALDDLHDIADGFLLHNRDIVQRMDDSVVRDSGEMLRRSRGYVPDAIALPPGFRDVPPILCLGADLKNTFCLVRGEQAVVSQHLGDLSDDGIQAQWREALRLIQSIYDFTPERIVCDAHPGYVSSQWASEMRLPTETVLHHHAHAAACLAEHGWPLDGGEVIALTVDGIGMGENGALWGGECLRVNYRECEHLGGLPAVGAAGGDLAAKQPWRNLLAQCLRFVPDWQDYPETVELQQQNWNVLARAIERGINARWPLPAGGCLTRWLPRFAARQHRLAMRARPPARWRRWPLNALTLSIR
;
A
#
# COMPACT_ATOMS: atom_id res chain seq x y z
N MET A 1 -23.16 -7.17 -12.58
CA MET A 1 -23.04 -7.32 -14.04
C MET A 1 -24.41 -7.63 -14.63
N PRO A 2 -24.72 -7.23 -15.87
CA PRO A 2 -23.87 -6.45 -16.79
C PRO A 2 -23.53 -5.05 -16.25
N TYR A 3 -22.61 -4.32 -16.90
CA TYR A 3 -22.35 -2.93 -16.57
C TYR A 3 -23.44 -2.03 -17.17
N ASP A 4 -24.50 -1.85 -16.39
CA ASP A 4 -25.66 -1.03 -16.75
C ASP A 4 -26.19 -0.29 -15.50
N ARG A 5 -26.70 0.93 -15.68
CA ARG A 5 -27.05 1.87 -14.60
C ARG A 5 -27.89 1.24 -13.48
N PRO A 6 -28.92 0.39 -13.74
CA PRO A 6 -29.73 -0.24 -12.70
C PRO A 6 -28.93 -1.16 -11.75
N PHE A 7 -27.77 -1.65 -12.18
CA PHE A 7 -26.88 -2.51 -11.39
C PHE A 7 -25.66 -1.75 -10.84
N THR A 8 -25.72 -0.41 -10.83
CA THR A 8 -24.70 0.47 -10.26
C THR A 8 -25.25 1.26 -9.09
N VAL A 9 -24.36 1.92 -8.34
CA VAL A 9 -24.72 2.89 -7.29
C VAL A 9 -25.58 4.05 -7.80
N MET A 10 -25.66 4.26 -9.12
CA MET A 10 -26.44 5.35 -9.73
C MET A 10 -27.89 4.98 -10.03
N ALA A 11 -28.32 3.75 -9.73
CA ALA A 11 -29.72 3.32 -9.87
C ALA A 11 -30.70 4.18 -9.05
N ALA A 12 -30.26 4.68 -7.88
CA ALA A 12 -31.04 5.55 -7.00
C ALA A 12 -31.24 6.98 -7.54
N PHE A 13 -30.64 7.33 -8.69
CA PHE A 13 -30.64 8.67 -9.27
C PHE A 13 -31.27 8.63 -10.67
N PRO A 14 -32.61 8.78 -10.80
CA PRO A 14 -33.27 8.82 -12.11
C PRO A 14 -32.76 9.99 -12.96
N LEU A 15 -32.45 9.74 -14.23
CA LEU A 15 -31.96 10.80 -15.12
C LEU A 15 -33.04 11.86 -15.37
N CYS A 16 -32.63 13.14 -15.37
CA CYS A 16 -33.49 14.21 -15.89
C CYS A 16 -33.57 14.12 -17.43
N PRO A 17 -34.55 14.79 -18.07
CA PRO A 17 -34.74 14.69 -19.53
C PRO A 17 -33.49 15.06 -20.35
N GLU A 18 -32.73 16.06 -19.93
CA GLU A 18 -31.50 16.49 -20.61
C GLU A 18 -30.43 15.39 -20.58
N CYS A 19 -30.10 14.87 -19.39
CA CYS A 19 -29.12 13.79 -19.25
C CYS A 19 -29.58 12.49 -19.93
N ASP A 20 -30.88 12.20 -19.94
CA ASP A 20 -31.42 11.03 -20.63
C ASP A 20 -31.28 11.17 -22.16
N SER A 21 -31.47 12.38 -22.71
CA SER A 21 -31.25 12.63 -24.14
C SER A 21 -29.79 12.40 -24.53
N GLU A 22 -28.83 12.90 -23.72
CA GLU A 22 -27.40 12.70 -23.94
C GLU A 22 -26.99 11.22 -23.73
N TYR A 23 -27.60 10.54 -22.76
CA TYR A 23 -27.34 9.13 -22.47
C TYR A 23 -27.78 8.21 -23.63
N ARG A 24 -28.83 8.61 -24.37
CA ARG A 24 -29.43 7.83 -25.47
C ARG A 24 -28.94 8.24 -26.86
N ASP A 25 -28.30 9.38 -27.01
CA ASP A 25 -27.79 9.85 -28.30
C ASP A 25 -26.43 9.20 -28.63
N PRO A 26 -26.32 8.33 -29.66
CA PRO A 26 -25.06 7.69 -30.04
C PRO A 26 -23.96 8.66 -30.51
N TYR A 27 -24.29 9.92 -30.77
CA TYR A 27 -23.33 10.95 -31.16
C TYR A 27 -22.87 11.83 -29.99
N ASP A 28 -23.47 11.72 -28.79
CA ASP A 28 -22.97 12.44 -27.60
C ASP A 28 -21.83 11.65 -26.93
N ARG A 29 -20.85 12.38 -26.41
CA ARG A 29 -19.76 11.83 -25.59
C ARG A 29 -20.25 11.02 -24.37
N ARG A 30 -21.48 11.31 -23.90
CA ARG A 30 -22.13 10.70 -22.73
C ARG A 30 -23.08 9.56 -23.10
N PHE A 31 -23.11 9.14 -24.37
CA PHE A 31 -23.83 7.95 -24.79
C PHE A 31 -23.46 6.75 -23.92
N HIS A 32 -24.45 6.09 -23.31
CA HIS A 32 -24.27 4.93 -22.43
C HIS A 32 -23.27 5.16 -21.27
N ALA A 33 -23.02 6.41 -20.88
CA ALA A 33 -22.25 6.73 -19.68
C ALA A 33 -23.09 6.35 -18.45
N GLN A 34 -22.98 5.09 -18.02
CA GLN A 34 -23.77 4.51 -16.93
C GLN A 34 -23.86 5.39 -15.67
N PRO A 35 -22.77 6.06 -15.22
CA PRO A 35 -22.81 6.91 -14.05
C PRO A 35 -23.06 8.40 -14.35
N VAL A 36 -23.60 8.76 -15.52
CA VAL A 36 -23.89 10.15 -15.90
C VAL A 36 -24.89 10.80 -14.94
N ALA A 37 -24.70 12.08 -14.67
CA ALA A 37 -25.59 12.90 -13.87
C ALA A 37 -25.31 14.40 -14.10
N CYS A 38 -26.22 15.24 -13.62
CA CYS A 38 -26.06 16.69 -13.52
C CYS A 38 -26.55 17.18 -12.14
N PRO A 39 -26.41 18.48 -11.79
CA PRO A 39 -26.89 19.01 -10.52
C PRO A 39 -28.37 18.78 -10.22
N SER A 40 -29.21 18.55 -11.24
CA SER A 40 -30.66 18.35 -11.09
C SER A 40 -31.06 16.92 -10.74
N CYS A 41 -30.31 15.92 -11.21
CA CYS A 41 -30.67 14.50 -11.05
C CYS A 41 -29.62 13.67 -10.30
N GLY A 42 -28.45 14.25 -10.04
CA GLY A 42 -27.29 13.55 -9.52
C GLY A 42 -27.10 13.61 -8.01
N PRO A 43 -25.99 13.02 -7.53
CA PRO A 43 -25.54 13.22 -6.18
C PRO A 43 -25.10 14.67 -5.95
N HIS A 44 -25.08 15.09 -4.70
CA HIS A 44 -24.59 16.40 -4.28
C HIS A 44 -23.66 16.29 -3.08
N LEU A 45 -22.85 17.35 -2.90
CA LEU A 45 -21.95 17.47 -1.76
C LEU A 45 -22.72 17.81 -0.49
N GLU A 46 -22.22 17.32 0.63
CA GLU A 46 -22.67 17.67 1.97
C GLU A 46 -21.44 17.99 2.82
N TRP A 47 -21.49 19.11 3.55
CA TRP A 47 -20.52 19.48 4.56
C TRP A 47 -21.10 19.18 5.93
N ARG A 48 -20.29 18.54 6.79
CA ARG A 48 -20.60 18.35 8.21
C ARG A 48 -19.41 18.72 9.07
N SER A 49 -19.61 19.62 10.02
CA SER A 49 -18.71 19.86 11.14
C SER A 49 -19.50 19.83 12.45
N GLN A 50 -18.84 20.05 13.59
CA GLN A 50 -19.54 20.11 14.89
C GLN A 50 -20.60 21.22 14.96
N HIS A 51 -20.44 22.30 14.18
CA HIS A 51 -21.25 23.51 14.30
C HIS A 51 -22.01 23.88 13.03
N GLU A 52 -21.70 23.24 11.91
CA GLU A 52 -22.19 23.65 10.60
C GLU A 52 -22.59 22.45 9.74
N ARG A 53 -23.65 22.66 8.96
CA ARG A 53 -24.02 21.80 7.84
C ARG A 53 -24.30 22.67 6.63
N ALA A 54 -23.82 22.24 5.47
CA ALA A 54 -24.10 22.89 4.20
C ALA A 54 -24.20 21.85 3.10
N GLU A 55 -24.79 22.22 1.96
CA GLU A 55 -24.97 21.33 0.81
C GLU A 55 -24.47 21.99 -0.48
N LYS A 56 -24.20 21.17 -1.50
CA LYS A 56 -23.83 21.60 -2.86
C LYS A 56 -22.61 22.55 -2.83
N GLU A 57 -22.72 23.72 -3.44
CA GLU A 57 -21.63 24.69 -3.52
C GLU A 57 -21.26 25.25 -2.14
N ALA A 58 -22.23 25.47 -1.25
CA ALA A 58 -21.95 25.96 0.10
C ALA A 58 -21.13 24.94 0.90
N ALA A 59 -21.33 23.64 0.68
CA ALA A 59 -20.50 22.59 1.27
C ALA A 59 -19.05 22.66 0.79
N LEU A 60 -18.84 22.86 -0.52
CA LEU A 60 -17.50 23.04 -1.08
C LEU A 60 -16.81 24.27 -0.49
N GLN A 61 -17.51 25.41 -0.41
CA GLN A 61 -16.95 26.64 0.12
C GLN A 61 -16.62 26.53 1.62
N ALA A 62 -17.44 25.83 2.42
CA ALA A 62 -17.14 25.56 3.82
C ALA A 62 -15.86 24.71 3.99
N ALA A 63 -15.69 23.68 3.16
CA ALA A 63 -14.47 22.87 3.15
C ALA A 63 -13.22 23.67 2.75
N VAL A 64 -13.34 24.55 1.73
CA VAL A 64 -12.26 25.46 1.31
C VAL A 64 -11.90 26.44 2.42
N ALA A 65 -12.89 27.02 3.10
CA ALA A 65 -12.67 27.91 4.23
C ALA A 65 -11.95 27.19 5.39
N GLN A 66 -12.36 25.97 5.72
CA GLN A 66 -11.73 25.16 6.77
C GLN A 66 -10.25 24.85 6.44
N LEU A 67 -9.95 24.48 5.19
CA LEU A 67 -8.57 24.24 4.75
C LEU A 67 -7.71 25.51 4.80
N ASN A 68 -8.25 26.65 4.35
CA ASN A 68 -7.56 27.94 4.43
C ASN A 68 -7.32 28.41 5.88
N ALA A 69 -8.19 28.03 6.80
CA ALA A 69 -8.00 28.26 8.23
C ALA A 69 -6.95 27.31 8.87
N GLY A 70 -6.35 26.40 8.09
CA GLY A 70 -5.37 25.43 8.57
C GLY A 70 -5.97 24.19 9.23
N GLY A 71 -7.27 23.96 9.06
CA GLY A 71 -7.96 22.78 9.55
C GLY A 71 -7.67 21.51 8.74
N ILE A 72 -8.06 20.38 9.31
CA ILE A 72 -8.01 19.05 8.69
C ILE A 72 -9.42 18.66 8.30
N ILE A 73 -9.66 18.25 7.05
CA ILE A 73 -10.97 17.77 6.62
C ILE A 73 -10.88 16.32 6.12
N ALA A 74 -11.97 15.57 6.28
CA ALA A 74 -12.16 14.31 5.58
C ALA A 74 -12.89 14.58 4.25
N VAL A 75 -12.38 14.05 3.14
CA VAL A 75 -12.96 14.24 1.79
C VAL A 75 -13.33 12.88 1.23
N LYS A 76 -14.59 12.72 0.81
CA LYS A 76 -15.04 11.50 0.11
C LYS A 76 -14.43 11.45 -1.29
N GLY A 77 -13.73 10.36 -1.59
CA GLY A 77 -13.09 10.08 -2.87
C GLY A 77 -13.86 9.07 -3.72
N LEU A 78 -13.17 8.43 -4.67
CA LEU A 78 -13.77 7.39 -5.53
C LEU A 78 -13.85 6.01 -4.86
N GLY A 79 -12.85 5.68 -4.03
CA GLY A 79 -12.66 4.34 -3.45
C GLY A 79 -12.55 4.33 -1.92
N GLY A 80 -12.86 5.45 -1.27
CA GLY A 80 -12.78 5.64 0.18
C GLY A 80 -12.69 7.13 0.51
N PHE A 81 -12.23 7.45 1.72
CA PHE A 81 -12.02 8.83 2.18
C PHE A 81 -10.54 9.20 2.21
N HIS A 82 -10.25 10.49 2.06
CA HIS A 82 -8.94 11.09 2.31
C HIS A 82 -9.01 12.03 3.52
N LEU A 83 -7.92 12.14 4.28
CA LEU A 83 -7.68 13.24 5.21
C LEU A 83 -6.81 14.28 4.50
N ALA A 84 -7.28 15.53 4.50
CA ALA A 84 -6.68 16.65 3.80
C ALA A 84 -6.38 17.84 4.71
N CYS A 85 -5.21 18.45 4.51
CA CYS A 85 -4.80 19.73 5.10
C CYS A 85 -3.74 20.39 4.19
N ASP A 86 -3.45 21.67 4.40
CA ASP A 86 -2.38 22.37 3.65
C ASP A 86 -1.02 21.69 3.90
N ALA A 87 -0.41 21.14 2.84
CA ALA A 87 0.86 20.41 2.93
C ALA A 87 2.08 21.31 3.17
N ARG A 88 1.91 22.64 3.09
CA ARG A 88 2.93 23.65 3.39
C ARG A 88 2.88 24.10 4.85
N ASN A 89 1.76 23.86 5.54
CA ASN A 89 1.52 24.31 6.90
C ASN A 89 2.05 23.28 7.90
N ASP A 90 3.22 23.54 8.48
CA ASP A 90 3.86 22.65 9.47
C ASP A 90 2.96 22.30 10.65
N ASN A 91 2.16 23.26 11.14
CA ASN A 91 1.26 23.04 12.27
C ASN A 91 0.12 22.10 11.91
N ALA A 92 -0.50 22.28 10.73
CA ALA A 92 -1.58 21.42 10.26
C ALA A 92 -1.08 19.98 10.00
N VAL A 93 0.12 19.83 9.42
CA VAL A 93 0.75 18.53 9.19
C VAL A 93 1.11 17.86 10.52
N ALA A 94 1.69 18.60 11.48
CA ALA A 94 2.02 18.08 12.81
C ALA A 94 0.76 17.64 13.58
N MET A 95 -0.31 18.44 13.51
CA MET A 95 -1.60 18.11 14.11
C MET A 95 -2.21 16.85 13.50
N LEU A 96 -2.20 16.71 12.17
CA LEU A 96 -2.66 15.50 11.49
C LEU A 96 -1.86 14.27 11.94
N ARG A 97 -0.53 14.37 12.04
CA ARG A 97 0.32 13.28 12.51
C ARG A 97 0.02 12.88 13.95
N ALA A 98 -0.21 13.86 14.82
CA ALA A 98 -0.55 13.64 16.22
C ALA A 98 -1.89 12.90 16.35
N ARG A 99 -2.96 13.45 15.76
CA ARG A 99 -4.31 12.84 15.82
C ARG A 99 -4.36 11.44 15.19
N LYS A 100 -3.64 11.24 14.08
CA LYS A 100 -3.55 9.94 13.38
C LYS A 100 -2.54 8.96 14.00
N HIS A 101 -1.81 9.34 15.05
CA HIS A 101 -0.74 8.53 15.65
C HIS A 101 0.30 8.04 14.62
N ARG A 102 0.66 8.90 13.66
CA ARG A 102 1.50 8.56 12.50
C ARG A 102 2.77 9.44 12.47
N PRO A 103 3.78 9.16 13.32
CA PRO A 103 4.89 10.08 13.53
C PRO A 103 5.83 10.23 12.32
N ALA A 104 6.06 9.16 11.54
CA ALA A 104 7.10 9.17 10.51
C ALA A 104 6.65 8.69 9.12
N LYS A 105 5.61 7.84 9.03
CA LYS A 105 5.20 7.28 7.73
C LYS A 105 4.81 8.42 6.77
N PRO A 106 5.36 8.48 5.54
CA PRO A 106 5.14 9.61 4.63
C PRO A 106 3.67 9.81 4.28
N LEU A 107 3.32 11.05 4.00
CA LEU A 107 1.98 11.49 3.61
C LEU A 107 1.96 11.77 2.10
N ALA A 108 0.94 11.27 1.40
CA ALA A 108 0.75 11.59 -0.01
C ALA A 108 0.26 13.04 -0.14
N VAL A 109 0.68 13.73 -1.21
CA VAL A 109 0.36 15.14 -1.45
C VAL A 109 -0.23 15.31 -2.84
N MET A 110 -1.39 15.95 -2.94
CA MET A 110 -1.98 16.36 -4.20
C MET A 110 -1.46 17.73 -4.60
N LEU A 111 -0.99 17.86 -5.84
CA LEU A 111 -0.46 19.10 -6.40
C LEU A 111 -1.46 19.75 -7.37
N PRO A 112 -1.55 21.09 -7.41
CA PRO A 112 -2.39 21.79 -8.38
C PRO A 112 -1.83 21.67 -9.81
N THR A 113 -0.52 21.48 -9.95
CA THR A 113 0.17 21.35 -11.22
C THR A 113 1.40 20.45 -11.07
N ALA A 114 1.74 19.75 -12.14
CA ALA A 114 2.95 18.92 -12.22
C ALA A 114 4.08 19.58 -13.01
N GLN A 115 3.96 20.85 -13.39
CA GLN A 115 4.91 21.51 -14.32
C GLN A 115 6.38 21.43 -13.88
N THR A 116 6.65 21.51 -12.57
CA THR A 116 8.00 21.49 -11.99
C THR A 116 8.60 20.09 -11.87
N LEU A 117 7.83 19.04 -12.14
CA LEU A 117 8.26 17.66 -12.00
C LEU A 117 8.97 17.13 -13.26
N PRO A 118 9.84 16.10 -13.12
CA PRO A 118 10.45 15.42 -14.26
C PRO A 118 9.41 14.90 -15.27
N SER A 119 9.80 14.82 -16.55
CA SER A 119 8.92 14.35 -17.63
C SER A 119 8.36 12.95 -17.38
N ALA A 120 9.16 12.04 -16.82
CA ALA A 120 8.74 10.68 -16.46
C ALA A 120 7.60 10.70 -15.43
N ALA A 121 7.77 11.46 -14.34
CA ALA A 121 6.73 11.64 -13.33
C ALA A 121 5.45 12.26 -13.90
N ARG A 122 5.58 13.33 -14.70
CA ARG A 122 4.42 13.98 -15.35
C ARG A 122 3.63 13.01 -16.21
N SER A 123 4.33 12.20 -17.00
CA SER A 123 3.70 11.24 -17.93
C SER A 123 2.85 10.21 -17.17
N LEU A 124 3.33 9.74 -16.02
CA LEU A 124 2.59 8.83 -15.14
C LEU A 124 1.41 9.51 -14.43
N LEU A 125 1.61 10.73 -13.92
CA LEU A 125 0.61 11.50 -13.18
C LEU A 125 -0.63 11.86 -14.01
N THR A 126 -0.47 12.07 -15.32
CA THR A 126 -1.55 12.48 -16.23
C THR A 126 -2.25 11.31 -16.94
N THR A 127 -1.91 10.06 -16.59
CA THR A 127 -2.63 8.89 -17.11
C THR A 127 -4.05 8.81 -16.53
N PRO A 128 -4.97 8.08 -17.18
CA PRO A 128 -6.29 7.78 -16.59
C PRO A 128 -6.20 7.12 -15.21
N ALA A 129 -5.13 6.37 -14.95
CA ALA A 129 -4.89 5.77 -13.65
C ALA A 129 -4.61 6.80 -12.54
N ALA A 130 -3.98 7.94 -12.88
CA ALA A 130 -3.61 9.02 -11.96
C ALA A 130 -3.07 8.51 -10.60
N PRO A 131 -1.95 7.77 -10.60
CA PRO A 131 -1.36 7.20 -9.40
C PRO A 131 -0.70 8.28 -8.55
N ILE A 132 -0.37 7.92 -7.30
CA ILE A 132 0.67 8.62 -6.55
C ILE A 132 2.02 8.22 -7.15
N VAL A 133 2.83 9.20 -7.52
CA VAL A 133 4.18 9.01 -8.05
C VAL A 133 5.20 9.46 -7.00
N LEU A 134 6.14 8.60 -6.64
CA LEU A 134 7.27 8.98 -5.79
C LEU A 134 8.27 9.80 -6.62
N VAL A 135 8.56 11.02 -6.16
CA VAL A 135 9.52 11.94 -6.78
C VAL A 135 10.51 12.45 -5.72
N ASP A 136 11.69 12.88 -6.15
CA ASP A 136 12.64 13.54 -5.25
C ASP A 136 12.04 14.83 -4.68
N LYS A 137 12.15 15.02 -3.37
CA LYS A 137 11.59 16.18 -2.65
C LYS A 137 12.12 17.53 -3.14
N GLN A 138 13.29 17.57 -3.77
CA GLN A 138 13.86 18.79 -4.33
C GLN A 138 12.95 19.44 -5.38
N TYR A 139 12.09 18.66 -6.05
CA TYR A 139 11.14 19.17 -7.05
C TYR A 139 9.90 19.84 -6.44
N VAL A 140 9.71 19.69 -5.12
CA VAL A 140 8.56 20.20 -4.37
C VAL A 140 9.01 20.91 -3.06
N PRO A 141 9.85 21.95 -3.16
CA PRO A 141 10.47 22.59 -1.99
C PRO A 141 9.50 23.37 -1.09
N SER A 142 8.26 23.58 -1.54
CA SER A 142 7.22 24.28 -0.77
C SER A 142 6.56 23.40 0.29
N LEU A 143 6.80 22.08 0.27
CA LEU A 143 6.19 21.15 1.21
C LEU A 143 6.87 21.20 2.58
N SER A 144 6.08 21.01 3.63
CA SER A 144 6.58 20.80 4.99
C SER A 144 7.56 19.63 5.04
N GLU A 145 8.65 19.76 5.79
CA GLU A 145 9.54 18.62 6.13
C GLU A 145 8.77 17.50 6.85
N GLY A 146 7.66 17.86 7.50
CA GLY A 146 6.71 16.95 8.10
C GLY A 146 6.03 16.01 7.10
N ILE A 147 6.11 16.22 5.79
CA ILE A 147 5.50 15.30 4.80
C ILE A 147 6.22 13.95 4.73
N ALA A 148 7.54 13.95 4.67
CA ALA A 148 8.36 12.74 4.53
C ALA A 148 9.67 12.85 5.34
N PRO A 149 9.59 12.92 6.70
CA PRO A 149 10.73 13.20 7.55
C PRO A 149 11.81 12.10 7.43
N GLY A 150 13.04 12.51 7.12
CA GLY A 150 14.18 11.60 6.98
C GLY A 150 14.21 10.79 5.69
N LEU A 151 13.31 11.07 4.73
CA LEU A 151 13.29 10.45 3.41
C LEU A 151 13.71 11.44 2.33
N THR A 152 14.10 10.93 1.16
CA THR A 152 14.48 11.72 -0.02
C THR A 152 13.31 11.91 -1.00
N GLU A 153 12.29 11.07 -0.91
CA GLU A 153 11.18 11.04 -1.86
C GLU A 153 9.85 11.44 -1.18
N VAL A 154 8.97 12.05 -1.96
CA VAL A 154 7.59 12.37 -1.59
C VAL A 154 6.65 11.74 -2.61
N GLY A 155 5.55 11.16 -2.14
CA GLY A 155 4.48 10.69 -3.02
C GLY A 155 3.57 11.85 -3.42
N VAL A 156 3.60 12.24 -4.69
CA VAL A 156 2.76 13.30 -5.25
C VAL A 156 1.67 12.72 -6.15
N MET A 157 0.51 13.36 -6.20
CA MET A 157 -0.59 12.99 -7.10
C MET A 157 -1.23 14.24 -7.71
N LEU A 158 -1.99 14.06 -8.79
CA LEU A 158 -2.82 15.12 -9.39
C LEU A 158 -4.30 14.91 -9.04
N PRO A 159 -5.12 15.97 -9.11
CA PRO A 159 -6.57 15.82 -9.01
C PRO A 159 -7.05 14.92 -10.15
N ALA A 160 -7.84 13.90 -9.80
CA ALA A 160 -8.27 12.85 -10.73
C ALA A 160 -9.79 12.61 -10.73
N ASN A 161 -10.53 13.43 -9.98
CA ASN A 161 -11.98 13.47 -10.00
C ASN A 161 -12.49 14.91 -9.88
N PRO A 162 -13.75 15.20 -10.25
CA PRO A 162 -14.26 16.56 -10.29
C PRO A 162 -14.14 17.32 -8.96
N LEU A 163 -14.39 16.65 -7.83
CA LEU A 163 -14.31 17.28 -6.51
C LEU A 163 -12.88 17.71 -6.18
N GLN A 164 -11.90 16.87 -6.48
CA GLN A 164 -10.47 17.20 -6.30
C GLN A 164 -10.04 18.35 -7.21
N HIS A 165 -10.51 18.38 -8.46
CA HIS A 165 -10.27 19.50 -9.36
C HIS A 165 -10.82 20.81 -8.80
N LEU A 166 -12.07 20.81 -8.33
CA LEU A 166 -12.70 22.01 -7.74
C LEU A 166 -11.95 22.49 -6.49
N LEU A 167 -11.59 21.59 -5.59
CA LEU A 167 -10.80 21.93 -4.39
C LEU A 167 -9.47 22.58 -4.76
N LEU A 168 -8.68 21.96 -5.65
CA LEU A 168 -7.38 22.54 -6.01
C LEU A 168 -7.46 23.77 -6.89
N GLN A 169 -8.51 23.95 -7.68
CA GLN A 169 -8.77 25.20 -8.39
C GLN A 169 -9.06 26.34 -7.42
N ALA A 170 -9.83 26.09 -6.36
CA ALA A 170 -10.16 27.10 -5.34
C ALA A 170 -8.97 27.42 -4.42
N LEU A 171 -8.18 26.41 -4.04
CA LEU A 171 -7.10 26.56 -3.06
C LEU A 171 -5.78 26.97 -3.71
N ASN A 172 -5.46 26.41 -4.89
CA ASN A 172 -4.22 26.67 -5.63
C ASN A 172 -2.93 26.46 -4.81
N TYR A 173 -2.92 25.44 -3.94
CA TYR A 173 -1.72 25.00 -3.22
C TYR A 173 -1.72 23.49 -2.94
N PRO A 174 -0.56 22.88 -2.62
CA PRO A 174 -0.46 21.46 -2.32
C PRO A 174 -1.25 21.05 -1.07
N LEU A 175 -2.00 19.97 -1.18
CA LEU A 175 -2.76 19.41 -0.05
C LEU A 175 -2.25 18.02 0.31
N VAL A 176 -2.15 17.72 1.60
CA VAL A 176 -2.06 16.33 2.05
C VAL A 176 -3.31 15.61 1.57
N MET A 177 -3.16 14.39 1.05
CA MET A 177 -4.25 13.54 0.59
C MET A 177 -4.00 12.09 1.01
N THR A 178 -3.92 11.85 2.33
CA THR A 178 -3.65 10.51 2.87
C THR A 178 -4.94 9.74 3.12
N SER A 179 -4.92 8.40 3.13
CA SER A 179 -6.10 7.58 3.40
C SER A 179 -6.81 7.99 4.71
N GLY A 180 -8.13 8.13 4.68
CA GLY A 180 -8.96 8.40 5.85
C GLY A 180 -9.31 7.11 6.56
N ASN A 181 -8.41 6.64 7.43
CA ASN A 181 -8.62 5.43 8.22
C ASN A 181 -7.91 5.52 9.59
N LEU A 182 -8.48 4.81 10.57
CA LEU A 182 -7.80 4.50 11.83
C LEU A 182 -6.73 3.43 11.62
N SER A 183 -5.64 3.51 12.39
CA SER A 183 -4.58 2.50 12.33
C SER A 183 -5.12 1.14 12.77
N GLY A 184 -4.86 0.08 12.01
CA GLY A 184 -5.36 -1.28 12.29
C GLY A 184 -6.79 -1.54 11.79
N ARG A 185 -7.37 -0.61 11.02
CA ARG A 185 -8.68 -0.74 10.38
C ARG A 185 -8.60 -0.43 8.89
N PRO A 186 -9.43 -1.11 8.07
CA PRO A 186 -9.56 -0.76 6.67
C PRO A 186 -10.11 0.67 6.49
N PRO A 187 -9.82 1.32 5.36
CA PRO A 187 -10.48 2.57 4.96
C PRO A 187 -12.00 2.48 4.97
N ALA A 188 -12.64 3.50 5.51
CA ALA A 188 -14.08 3.69 5.41
C ALA A 188 -14.50 3.88 3.95
N ILE A 189 -15.66 3.33 3.59
CA ILE A 189 -16.31 3.52 2.28
C ILE A 189 -17.72 4.12 2.39
N THR A 190 -18.35 4.02 3.58
CA THR A 190 -19.64 4.65 3.87
C THR A 190 -19.44 5.97 4.61
N ASN A 191 -20.44 6.86 4.53
CA ASN A 191 -20.39 8.16 5.20
C ASN A 191 -20.39 8.00 6.72
N GLU A 192 -21.20 7.06 7.21
CA GLU A 192 -21.38 6.74 8.62
C GLU A 192 -20.07 6.25 9.22
N GLN A 193 -19.41 5.29 8.57
CA GLN A 193 -18.13 4.76 9.04
C GLN A 193 -17.04 5.85 9.04
N ALA A 194 -17.03 6.74 8.04
CA ALA A 194 -16.07 7.84 8.01
C ALA A 194 -16.29 8.82 9.17
N LEU A 195 -17.55 9.18 9.45
CA LEU A 195 -17.90 10.04 10.58
C LEU A 195 -17.46 9.39 11.90
N ASP A 196 -17.75 8.11 12.09
CA ASP A 196 -17.41 7.39 13.31
C ASP A 196 -15.89 7.23 13.48
N ASP A 197 -15.17 6.80 12.45
CA ASP A 197 -13.73 6.54 12.56
C ASP A 197 -12.87 7.80 12.60
N LEU A 198 -13.31 8.91 11.99
CA LEU A 198 -12.46 10.07 11.76
C LEU A 198 -12.85 11.31 12.58
N HIS A 199 -13.89 11.25 13.43
CA HIS A 199 -14.36 12.40 14.21
C HIS A 199 -13.28 13.03 15.11
N ASP A 200 -12.39 12.22 15.68
CA ASP A 200 -11.27 12.69 16.51
C ASP A 200 -10.08 13.24 15.69
N ILE A 201 -10.12 13.10 14.37
CA ILE A 201 -9.02 13.48 13.47
C ILE A 201 -9.40 14.70 12.63
N ALA A 202 -10.55 14.66 11.96
CA ALA A 202 -11.00 15.70 11.04
C ALA A 202 -11.83 16.76 11.77
N ASP A 203 -11.57 18.03 11.47
CA ASP A 203 -12.35 19.17 11.95
C ASP A 203 -13.67 19.33 11.16
N GLY A 204 -13.78 18.68 10.00
CA GLY A 204 -15.02 18.62 9.22
C GLY A 204 -14.96 17.61 8.07
N PHE A 205 -16.11 17.36 7.46
CA PHE A 205 -16.34 16.27 6.51
C PHE A 205 -17.00 16.80 5.25
N LEU A 206 -16.33 16.63 4.11
CA LEU A 206 -16.88 16.88 2.78
C LEU A 206 -17.31 15.54 2.18
N LEU A 207 -18.61 15.26 2.29
CA LEU A 207 -19.29 14.02 1.92
C LEU A 207 -20.06 14.20 0.61
N HIS A 208 -20.62 13.08 0.12
CA HIS A 208 -21.68 13.09 -0.89
C HIS A 208 -22.55 11.83 -0.78
N ASN A 209 -23.74 11.89 -1.34
CA ASN A 209 -24.74 10.81 -1.31
C ASN A 209 -24.62 9.77 -2.43
N ARG A 210 -23.53 9.77 -3.22
CA ARG A 210 -23.16 8.61 -4.05
C ARG A 210 -22.36 7.59 -3.22
N ASP A 211 -22.81 6.34 -3.21
CA ASP A 211 -22.15 5.27 -2.47
C ASP A 211 -20.82 4.83 -3.09
N ILE A 212 -19.96 4.28 -2.24
CA ILE A 212 -18.73 3.58 -2.63
C ILE A 212 -18.92 2.13 -2.21
N VAL A 213 -19.04 1.23 -3.18
CA VAL A 213 -19.29 -0.20 -2.94
C VAL A 213 -18.03 -1.06 -2.94
N GLN A 214 -16.89 -0.49 -3.34
CA GLN A 214 -15.61 -1.16 -3.38
C GLN A 214 -14.55 -0.23 -2.81
N ARG A 215 -13.80 -0.73 -1.82
CA ARG A 215 -12.56 -0.08 -1.43
C ARG A 215 -11.61 -0.10 -2.62
N MET A 216 -11.02 1.05 -2.92
CA MET A 216 -10.05 1.20 -4.00
C MET A 216 -9.01 2.26 -3.63
N ASP A 217 -7.95 1.81 -2.94
CA ASP A 217 -6.82 2.68 -2.55
C ASP A 217 -6.16 3.33 -3.78
N ASP A 218 -5.52 4.47 -3.57
CA ASP A 218 -4.65 5.07 -4.60
C ASP A 218 -3.46 4.15 -4.89
N SER A 219 -3.23 3.92 -6.18
CA SER A 219 -2.04 3.21 -6.65
C SER A 219 -0.78 4.05 -6.41
N VAL A 220 0.35 3.39 -6.17
CA VAL A 220 1.64 4.05 -5.92
C VAL A 220 2.69 3.47 -6.85
N VAL A 221 3.38 4.34 -7.56
CA VAL A 221 4.50 4.02 -8.46
C VAL A 221 5.68 4.94 -8.17
N ARG A 222 6.89 4.56 -8.57
CA ARG A 222 8.01 5.51 -8.68
C ARG A 222 7.96 6.25 -10.02
N ASP A 223 8.68 7.36 -10.12
CA ASP A 223 8.86 8.08 -11.39
C ASP A 223 9.53 7.24 -12.50
N SER A 224 10.27 6.19 -12.12
CA SER A 224 10.80 5.15 -13.01
C SER A 224 9.73 4.24 -13.63
N GLY A 225 8.51 4.25 -13.09
CA GLY A 225 7.45 3.30 -13.44
C GLY A 225 7.38 2.05 -12.55
N GLU A 226 8.30 1.88 -11.59
CA GLU A 226 8.26 0.75 -10.64
C GLU A 226 6.93 0.77 -9.85
N MET A 227 6.18 -0.33 -9.91
CA MET A 227 4.92 -0.49 -9.17
C MET A 227 5.20 -0.82 -7.70
N LEU A 228 4.62 -0.04 -6.79
CA LEU A 228 4.69 -0.29 -5.34
C LEU A 228 3.34 -0.71 -4.76
N ARG A 229 2.24 -0.26 -5.38
CA ARG A 229 0.88 -0.63 -5.02
C ARG A 229 -0.03 -0.51 -6.23
N ARG A 230 -0.59 -1.64 -6.68
CA ARG A 230 -1.57 -1.70 -7.77
C ARG A 230 -2.99 -1.69 -7.21
N SER A 231 -3.78 -0.68 -7.50
CA SER A 231 -5.19 -0.54 -7.05
C SER A 231 -5.97 0.33 -8.03
N ARG A 232 -6.40 1.54 -7.63
CA ARG A 232 -7.16 2.48 -8.47
C ARG A 232 -6.45 2.71 -9.81
N GLY A 233 -7.22 2.62 -10.90
CA GLY A 233 -6.73 2.88 -12.25
C GLY A 233 -6.13 1.68 -12.97
N TYR A 234 -5.90 0.56 -12.26
CA TYR A 234 -5.40 -0.68 -12.85
C TYR A 234 -6.34 -1.86 -12.63
N VAL A 235 -7.05 -1.90 -11.51
CA VAL A 235 -8.02 -2.96 -11.21
C VAL A 235 -9.35 -2.62 -11.89
N PRO A 236 -10.01 -3.57 -12.59
CA PRO A 236 -9.76 -5.01 -12.59
C PRO A 236 -9.11 -5.54 -13.89
N ASP A 237 -8.20 -4.80 -14.52
CA ASP A 237 -7.59 -5.24 -15.79
C ASP A 237 -6.86 -6.58 -15.61
N ALA A 238 -7.08 -7.48 -16.57
CA ALA A 238 -6.42 -8.77 -16.66
C ALA A 238 -5.01 -8.64 -17.22
N ILE A 239 -4.13 -9.57 -16.83
CA ILE A 239 -2.75 -9.70 -17.31
C ILE A 239 -2.65 -11.05 -18.02
N ALA A 240 -2.01 -11.07 -19.19
CA ALA A 240 -1.74 -12.31 -19.91
C ALA A 240 -0.71 -13.15 -19.15
N LEU A 241 -0.95 -14.46 -19.08
CA LEU A 241 0.03 -15.40 -18.55
C LEU A 241 1.19 -15.58 -19.55
N PRO A 242 2.37 -16.03 -19.08
CA PRO A 242 3.51 -16.27 -19.95
C PRO A 242 3.25 -17.35 -21.01
N PRO A 243 4.09 -17.43 -22.07
CA PRO A 243 3.98 -18.46 -23.08
C PRO A 243 3.97 -19.87 -22.50
N GLY A 244 3.07 -20.73 -23.00
CA GLY A 244 2.92 -22.12 -22.56
C GLY A 244 1.83 -22.32 -21.50
N PHE A 245 1.43 -21.29 -20.77
CA PHE A 245 0.23 -21.34 -19.91
C PHE A 245 -1.03 -21.22 -20.77
N ARG A 246 -1.73 -22.33 -20.95
CA ARG A 246 -2.99 -22.42 -21.69
C ARG A 246 -3.96 -23.31 -20.92
N ASP A 247 -5.26 -23.04 -21.10
CA ASP A 247 -6.33 -23.85 -20.53
C ASP A 247 -6.21 -24.09 -19.01
N VAL A 248 -5.66 -23.11 -18.28
CA VAL A 248 -5.50 -23.19 -16.83
C VAL A 248 -6.89 -23.24 -16.18
N PRO A 249 -7.18 -24.19 -15.27
CA PRO A 249 -8.46 -24.23 -14.58
C PRO A 249 -8.66 -22.98 -13.71
N PRO A 250 -9.89 -22.65 -13.28
CA PRO A 250 -10.15 -21.50 -12.43
C PRO A 250 -9.53 -21.71 -11.03
N ILE A 251 -8.42 -21.00 -10.77
CA ILE A 251 -7.69 -21.04 -9.51
C ILE A 251 -7.81 -19.69 -8.79
N LEU A 252 -8.18 -19.71 -7.51
CA LEU A 252 -8.13 -18.55 -6.62
C LEU A 252 -6.85 -18.60 -5.78
N CYS A 253 -5.94 -17.66 -6.01
CA CYS A 253 -4.74 -17.48 -5.20
C CYS A 253 -5.02 -16.42 -4.13
N LEU A 254 -4.87 -16.74 -2.84
CA LEU A 254 -5.19 -15.82 -1.75
C LEU A 254 -4.09 -14.81 -1.43
N GLY A 255 -2.86 -15.05 -1.89
CA GLY A 255 -1.69 -14.22 -1.56
C GLY A 255 -1.23 -14.41 -0.11
N ALA A 256 -0.51 -13.41 0.42
CA ALA A 256 -0.01 -13.37 1.79
C ALA A 256 -0.86 -12.44 2.68
N ASP A 257 -0.68 -12.51 4.00
CA ASP A 257 -1.46 -11.70 4.95
C ASP A 257 -1.14 -10.20 4.91
N LEU A 258 0.10 -9.83 4.61
CA LEU A 258 0.53 -8.43 4.53
C LEU A 258 0.51 -7.93 3.10
N LYS A 259 0.05 -6.69 2.93
CA LYS A 259 -0.15 -6.03 1.63
C LYS A 259 -0.96 -6.88 0.64
N ASN A 260 -1.94 -7.60 1.15
CA ASN A 260 -2.67 -8.63 0.43
C ASN A 260 -3.26 -8.15 -0.90
N THR A 261 -3.15 -9.03 -1.89
CA THR A 261 -3.98 -9.09 -3.09
C THR A 261 -4.33 -10.55 -3.33
N PHE A 262 -5.55 -10.84 -3.75
CA PHE A 262 -5.87 -12.15 -4.32
C PHE A 262 -5.76 -12.11 -5.84
N CYS A 263 -5.63 -13.28 -6.46
CA CYS A 263 -5.55 -13.42 -7.91
C CYS A 263 -6.52 -14.48 -8.40
N LEU A 264 -7.25 -14.18 -9.47
CA LEU A 264 -8.05 -15.16 -10.21
C LEU A 264 -7.28 -15.57 -11.46
N VAL A 265 -7.06 -16.86 -11.65
CA VAL A 265 -6.34 -17.39 -12.83
C VAL A 265 -7.26 -18.35 -13.58
N ARG A 266 -7.46 -18.15 -14.88
CA ARG A 266 -8.20 -19.08 -15.77
C ARG A 266 -7.77 -18.89 -17.22
N GLY A 267 -7.68 -19.99 -17.96
CA GLY A 267 -7.29 -19.99 -19.36
C GLY A 267 -5.84 -19.54 -19.52
N GLU A 268 -5.64 -18.37 -20.12
CA GLU A 268 -4.33 -17.76 -20.36
C GLU A 268 -4.19 -16.39 -19.68
N GLN A 269 -5.03 -16.09 -18.69
CA GLN A 269 -5.07 -14.78 -18.03
C GLN A 269 -5.13 -14.88 -16.51
N ALA A 270 -4.65 -13.83 -15.86
CA ALA A 270 -4.73 -13.61 -14.43
C ALA A 270 -5.31 -12.23 -14.11
N VAL A 271 -6.15 -12.13 -13.08
CA VAL A 271 -6.74 -10.87 -12.60
C VAL A 271 -6.38 -10.68 -11.15
N VAL A 272 -5.57 -9.66 -10.87
CA VAL A 272 -5.14 -9.32 -9.51
C VAL A 272 -6.09 -8.29 -8.91
N SER A 273 -6.52 -8.51 -7.67
CA SER A 273 -7.35 -7.58 -6.92
C SER A 273 -6.64 -6.25 -6.64
N GLN A 274 -7.39 -5.30 -6.10
CA GLN A 274 -6.82 -4.15 -5.43
C GLN A 274 -6.07 -4.55 -4.16
N HIS A 275 -5.25 -3.64 -3.66
CA HIS A 275 -4.56 -3.77 -2.39
C HIS A 275 -5.59 -3.77 -1.24
N LEU A 276 -5.62 -4.88 -0.50
CA LEU A 276 -6.53 -5.05 0.64
C LEU A 276 -5.83 -4.78 1.97
N GLY A 277 -4.50 -4.71 2.00
CA GLY A 277 -3.76 -4.28 3.19
C GLY A 277 -3.35 -5.46 4.07
N ASP A 278 -3.57 -5.36 5.37
CA ASP A 278 -3.24 -6.40 6.34
C ASP A 278 -4.50 -7.23 6.65
N LEU A 279 -4.45 -8.54 6.41
CA LEU A 279 -5.59 -9.42 6.64
C LEU A 279 -5.91 -9.65 8.13
N SER A 280 -5.02 -9.23 9.04
CA SER A 280 -5.26 -9.26 10.48
C SER A 280 -6.01 -8.02 11.00
N ASP A 281 -6.19 -6.99 10.16
CA ASP A 281 -6.93 -5.78 10.54
C ASP A 281 -8.41 -6.09 10.83
N ASP A 282 -8.97 -5.41 11.83
CA ASP A 282 -10.37 -5.61 12.23
C ASP A 282 -11.32 -5.22 11.09
N GLY A 283 -12.26 -6.11 10.74
CA GLY A 283 -13.25 -5.88 9.69
C GLY A 283 -12.76 -6.00 8.25
N ILE A 284 -11.49 -6.34 7.99
CA ILE A 284 -10.95 -6.39 6.62
C ILE A 284 -11.61 -7.47 5.74
N GLN A 285 -12.02 -8.58 6.35
CA GLN A 285 -12.61 -9.72 5.62
C GLN A 285 -13.87 -9.33 4.83
N ALA A 286 -14.68 -8.38 5.32
CA ALA A 286 -15.88 -7.93 4.63
C ALA A 286 -15.54 -7.26 3.29
N GLN A 287 -14.56 -6.37 3.28
CA GLN A 287 -14.09 -5.72 2.06
C GLN A 287 -13.40 -6.70 1.12
N TRP A 288 -12.62 -7.64 1.66
CA TRP A 288 -11.98 -8.70 0.88
C TRP A 288 -13.00 -9.58 0.16
N ARG A 289 -14.04 -10.04 0.87
CA ARG A 289 -15.11 -10.88 0.30
C ARG A 289 -15.93 -10.12 -0.75
N GLU A 290 -16.22 -8.84 -0.52
CA GLU A 290 -16.97 -8.03 -1.47
C GLU A 290 -16.16 -7.74 -2.75
N ALA A 291 -14.84 -7.55 -2.62
CA ALA A 291 -13.94 -7.46 -3.77
C ALA A 291 -13.93 -8.78 -4.57
N LEU A 292 -13.79 -9.92 -3.88
CA LEU A 292 -13.82 -11.24 -4.53
C LEU A 292 -15.15 -11.48 -5.25
N ARG A 293 -16.28 -11.21 -4.58
CA ARG A 293 -17.63 -11.38 -5.14
C ARG A 293 -17.82 -10.58 -6.43
N LEU A 294 -17.41 -9.30 -6.44
CA LEU A 294 -17.55 -8.46 -7.62
C LEU A 294 -16.64 -8.92 -8.75
N ILE A 295 -15.36 -9.20 -8.48
CA ILE A 295 -14.40 -9.62 -9.52
C ILE A 295 -14.81 -10.97 -10.10
N GLN A 296 -15.30 -11.91 -9.28
CA GLN A 296 -15.89 -13.17 -9.76
C GLN A 296 -17.10 -12.93 -10.68
N SER A 297 -17.99 -11.99 -10.32
CA SER A 297 -19.13 -11.64 -11.17
C SER A 297 -18.73 -10.96 -12.48
N ILE A 298 -17.65 -10.17 -12.49
CA ILE A 298 -17.14 -9.50 -13.71
C ILE A 298 -16.60 -10.54 -14.69
N TYR A 299 -15.84 -11.50 -14.19
CA TYR A 299 -15.15 -12.50 -15.01
C TYR A 299 -15.91 -13.81 -15.17
N ASP A 300 -17.15 -13.89 -14.68
CA ASP A 300 -17.95 -15.13 -14.62
C ASP A 300 -17.11 -16.31 -14.11
N PHE A 301 -16.52 -16.13 -12.93
CA PHE A 301 -15.46 -16.98 -12.40
C PHE A 301 -15.94 -17.75 -11.17
N THR A 302 -15.83 -19.08 -11.22
CA THR A 302 -16.07 -19.97 -10.08
C THR A 302 -14.79 -20.77 -9.83
N PRO A 303 -14.11 -20.59 -8.67
CA PRO A 303 -12.87 -21.32 -8.38
C PRO A 303 -13.12 -22.82 -8.24
N GLU A 304 -12.24 -23.61 -8.84
CA GLU A 304 -12.17 -25.06 -8.65
C GLU A 304 -11.05 -25.45 -7.67
N ARG A 305 -10.06 -24.56 -7.48
CA ARG A 305 -8.91 -24.76 -6.60
C ARG A 305 -8.51 -23.47 -5.90
N ILE A 306 -7.83 -23.62 -4.76
CA ILE A 306 -7.28 -22.52 -3.98
C ILE A 306 -5.77 -22.71 -3.83
N VAL A 307 -5.03 -21.61 -3.95
CA VAL A 307 -3.62 -21.54 -3.60
C VAL A 307 -3.43 -20.55 -2.46
N CYS A 308 -2.73 -20.95 -1.41
CA CYS A 308 -2.36 -20.07 -0.31
C CYS A 308 -0.87 -20.21 0.04
N ASP A 309 -0.37 -19.29 0.87
CA ASP A 309 0.98 -19.37 1.42
C ASP A 309 1.18 -20.66 2.23
N ALA A 310 2.39 -21.21 2.21
CA ALA A 310 2.77 -22.35 3.04
C ALA A 310 2.75 -22.06 4.56
N HIS A 311 2.66 -20.79 4.98
CA HIS A 311 2.55 -20.41 6.37
C HIS A 311 1.20 -20.86 6.98
N PRO A 312 1.19 -21.81 7.93
CA PRO A 312 -0.06 -22.35 8.48
C PRO A 312 -0.78 -21.38 9.43
N GLY A 313 -0.06 -20.41 9.99
CA GLY A 313 -0.60 -19.40 10.90
C GLY A 313 -1.15 -18.15 10.22
N TYR A 314 -1.24 -18.12 8.89
CA TYR A 314 -1.82 -16.99 8.17
C TYR A 314 -3.35 -17.00 8.23
N VAL A 315 -3.94 -15.80 8.30
CA VAL A 315 -5.38 -15.57 8.18
C VAL A 315 -5.87 -16.03 6.81
N SER A 316 -5.12 -15.74 5.75
CA SER A 316 -5.42 -16.23 4.40
C SER A 316 -5.48 -17.77 4.32
N SER A 317 -4.56 -18.47 4.99
CA SER A 317 -4.57 -19.95 5.07
C SER A 317 -5.80 -20.47 5.83
N GLN A 318 -6.24 -19.77 6.89
CA GLN A 318 -7.50 -20.08 7.56
C GLN A 318 -8.69 -19.90 6.61
N TRP A 319 -8.77 -18.78 5.88
CA TRP A 319 -9.86 -18.54 4.91
C TRP A 319 -9.88 -19.57 3.78
N ALA A 320 -8.72 -20.05 3.32
CA ALA A 320 -8.64 -21.13 2.34
C ALA A 320 -9.37 -22.39 2.83
N SER A 321 -9.14 -22.76 4.10
CA SER A 321 -9.74 -23.95 4.69
C SER A 321 -11.28 -23.86 4.81
N GLU A 322 -11.82 -22.66 5.00
CA GLU A 322 -13.26 -22.41 5.13
C GLU A 322 -14.01 -22.58 3.81
N MET A 323 -13.32 -22.41 2.66
CA MET A 323 -13.93 -22.44 1.32
C MET A 323 -14.17 -23.86 0.79
N ARG A 324 -13.65 -24.91 1.44
CA ARG A 324 -13.92 -26.33 1.11
C ARG A 324 -13.62 -26.73 -0.34
N LEU A 325 -12.60 -26.12 -0.96
CA LEU A 325 -12.05 -26.53 -2.25
C LEU A 325 -10.70 -27.24 -2.06
N PRO A 326 -10.21 -27.99 -3.06
CA PRO A 326 -8.83 -28.46 -3.07
C PRO A 326 -7.87 -27.28 -2.91
N THR A 327 -7.05 -27.33 -1.86
CA THR A 327 -6.11 -26.27 -1.50
C THR A 327 -4.68 -26.76 -1.65
N GLU A 328 -3.87 -25.99 -2.35
CA GLU A 328 -2.44 -26.21 -2.55
C GLU A 328 -1.66 -25.07 -1.88
N THR A 329 -0.48 -25.38 -1.35
CA THR A 329 0.40 -24.38 -0.73
C THR A 329 1.61 -24.09 -1.61
N VAL A 330 2.05 -22.84 -1.61
CA VAL A 330 3.28 -22.40 -2.29
C VAL A 330 4.17 -21.68 -1.28
N LEU A 331 5.49 -21.94 -1.36
CA LEU A 331 6.47 -21.24 -0.52
C LEU A 331 6.48 -19.74 -0.85
N HIS A 332 6.55 -18.89 0.17
CA HIS A 332 6.46 -17.44 0.04
C HIS A 332 7.49 -16.89 -0.98
N HIS A 333 8.74 -17.31 -0.85
CA HIS A 333 9.84 -16.87 -1.71
C HIS A 333 9.80 -17.49 -3.11
N HIS A 334 9.23 -18.69 -3.26
CA HIS A 334 8.97 -19.27 -4.57
C HIS A 334 7.94 -18.42 -5.33
N ALA A 335 6.87 -17.98 -4.65
CA ALA A 335 5.88 -17.09 -5.25
C ALA A 335 6.49 -15.73 -5.68
N HIS A 336 7.38 -15.14 -4.88
CA HIS A 336 8.12 -13.92 -5.27
C HIS A 336 8.94 -14.10 -6.54
N ALA A 337 9.69 -15.20 -6.64
CA ALA A 337 10.49 -15.51 -7.81
C ALA A 337 9.61 -15.79 -9.05
N ALA A 338 8.56 -16.59 -8.89
CA ALA A 338 7.64 -16.94 -9.96
C ALA A 338 6.85 -15.73 -10.49
N ALA A 339 6.44 -14.80 -9.63
CA ALA A 339 5.80 -13.55 -10.04
C ALA A 339 6.73 -12.69 -10.91
N CYS A 340 8.02 -12.62 -10.56
CA CYS A 340 9.03 -11.92 -11.35
C CYS A 340 9.24 -12.58 -12.72
N LEU A 341 9.33 -13.91 -12.77
CA LEU A 341 9.41 -14.65 -14.03
C LEU A 341 8.19 -14.39 -14.91
N ALA A 342 7.00 -14.41 -14.30
CA ALA A 342 5.74 -14.19 -15.00
C ALA A 342 5.63 -12.77 -15.60
N GLU A 343 5.98 -11.73 -14.85
CA GLU A 343 5.98 -10.34 -15.34
C GLU A 343 6.92 -10.16 -16.55
N HIS A 344 8.06 -10.87 -16.56
CA HIS A 344 9.02 -10.85 -17.66
C HIS A 344 8.67 -11.79 -18.82
N GLY A 345 7.52 -12.47 -18.78
CA GLY A 345 7.07 -13.37 -19.84
C GLY A 345 7.93 -14.62 -20.00
N TRP A 346 8.57 -15.10 -18.93
CA TRP A 346 9.37 -16.33 -18.97
C TRP A 346 8.49 -17.53 -19.36
N PRO A 347 8.83 -18.31 -20.40
CA PRO A 347 7.97 -19.41 -20.84
C PRO A 347 7.82 -20.50 -19.78
N LEU A 348 6.71 -21.26 -19.84
CA LEU A 348 6.44 -22.40 -18.96
C LEU A 348 7.59 -23.42 -18.96
N ASP A 349 8.20 -23.63 -20.12
CA ASP A 349 9.35 -24.50 -20.38
C ASP A 349 10.67 -23.74 -20.53
N GLY A 350 10.74 -22.49 -20.05
CA GLY A 350 11.90 -21.60 -20.19
C GLY A 350 13.16 -22.05 -19.45
N GLY A 351 13.06 -23.08 -18.60
CA GLY A 351 14.16 -23.61 -17.81
C GLY A 351 14.29 -22.97 -16.43
N GLU A 352 15.35 -23.34 -15.74
CA GLU A 352 15.63 -22.96 -14.35
C GLU A 352 16.41 -21.64 -14.28
N VAL A 353 16.17 -20.88 -13.22
CA VAL A 353 16.91 -19.66 -12.89
C VAL A 353 17.47 -19.72 -11.48
N ILE A 354 18.45 -18.89 -11.20
CA ILE A 354 18.87 -18.56 -9.84
C ILE A 354 18.13 -17.30 -9.40
N ALA A 355 17.29 -17.43 -8.39
CA ALA A 355 16.54 -16.33 -7.80
C ALA A 355 17.19 -15.87 -6.49
N LEU A 356 17.31 -14.55 -6.32
CA LEU A 356 17.65 -13.94 -5.05
C LEU A 356 16.39 -13.28 -4.48
N THR A 357 15.84 -13.86 -3.42
CA THR A 357 14.60 -13.38 -2.80
C THR A 357 14.89 -12.77 -1.44
N VAL A 358 14.67 -11.46 -1.31
CA VAL A 358 14.99 -10.67 -0.12
C VAL A 358 13.75 -9.92 0.34
N ASP A 359 13.28 -10.23 1.54
CA ASP A 359 12.13 -9.59 2.16
C ASP A 359 12.28 -9.48 3.69
N GLY A 360 11.16 -9.37 4.41
CA GLY A 360 11.14 -9.42 5.86
C GLY A 360 11.19 -10.84 6.39
N ILE A 361 10.05 -11.53 6.33
CA ILE A 361 9.85 -12.89 6.83
C ILE A 361 8.81 -13.57 5.94
N GLY A 362 9.12 -14.76 5.42
CA GLY A 362 8.16 -15.67 4.79
C GLY A 362 8.44 -17.11 5.21
N MET A 363 7.43 -17.99 5.15
CA MET A 363 7.63 -19.40 5.48
C MET A 363 8.35 -20.14 4.34
N GLY A 364 9.47 -20.75 4.67
CA GLY A 364 10.27 -21.62 3.83
C GLY A 364 9.99 -23.11 4.08
N GLU A 365 10.85 -23.96 3.55
CA GLU A 365 10.75 -25.42 3.69
C GLU A 365 10.83 -25.88 5.16
N ASN A 366 10.10 -26.94 5.50
CA ASN A 366 10.15 -27.61 6.81
C ASN A 366 9.92 -26.68 8.02
N GLY A 367 9.17 -25.59 7.82
CA GLY A 367 8.88 -24.63 8.88
C GLY A 367 9.99 -23.62 9.16
N ALA A 368 11.03 -23.56 8.30
CA ALA A 368 12.04 -22.52 8.35
C ALA A 368 11.41 -21.15 8.03
N LEU A 369 11.88 -20.07 8.66
CA LEU A 369 11.53 -18.73 8.22
C LEU A 369 12.64 -18.22 7.33
N TRP A 370 12.29 -17.68 6.16
CA TRP A 370 13.18 -17.20 5.12
C TRP A 370 13.06 -15.68 4.93
N GLY A 371 14.02 -15.07 4.24
CA GLY A 371 14.03 -13.63 3.99
C GLY A 371 15.29 -13.05 3.33
N GLY A 372 16.24 -13.90 2.94
CA GLY A 372 17.40 -13.50 2.14
C GLY A 372 18.06 -14.72 1.50
N GLU A 373 17.33 -15.40 0.63
CA GLU A 373 17.69 -16.70 0.09
C GLU A 373 18.16 -16.64 -1.36
N CYS A 374 19.08 -17.55 -1.70
CA CYS A 374 19.44 -17.91 -3.06
C CYS A 374 18.76 -19.25 -3.39
N LEU A 375 17.93 -19.25 -4.44
CA LEU A 375 17.06 -20.38 -4.79
C LEU A 375 17.31 -20.79 -6.25
N ARG A 376 17.29 -22.10 -6.55
CA ARG A 376 17.12 -22.61 -7.92
C ARG A 376 15.62 -22.76 -8.16
N VAL A 377 15.09 -22.05 -9.15
CA VAL A 377 13.64 -21.91 -9.34
C VAL A 377 13.25 -22.15 -10.79
N ASN A 378 12.15 -22.87 -10.98
CA ASN A 378 11.29 -22.79 -12.16
C ASN A 378 9.83 -22.64 -11.69
N TYR A 379 8.83 -22.68 -12.58
CA TYR A 379 7.43 -22.53 -12.16
C TYR A 379 6.90 -23.66 -11.26
N ARG A 380 7.57 -24.81 -11.23
CA ARG A 380 7.14 -26.03 -10.52
C ARG A 380 8.00 -26.34 -9.30
N GLU A 381 9.26 -25.94 -9.33
CA GLU A 381 10.27 -26.34 -8.34
C GLU A 381 10.96 -25.12 -7.73
N CYS A 382 11.27 -25.25 -6.45
CA CYS A 382 12.07 -24.33 -5.68
C CYS A 382 13.02 -25.15 -4.83
N GLU A 383 14.32 -24.99 -5.02
CA GLU A 383 15.36 -25.62 -4.22
C GLU A 383 16.20 -24.54 -3.53
N HIS A 384 16.36 -24.65 -2.22
CA HIS A 384 17.20 -23.76 -1.43
C HIS A 384 18.69 -24.07 -1.64
N LEU A 385 19.46 -23.08 -2.12
CA LEU A 385 20.91 -23.24 -2.36
C LEU A 385 21.76 -22.64 -1.24
N GLY A 386 21.18 -21.76 -0.42
CA GLY A 386 21.88 -21.01 0.61
C GLY A 386 21.33 -19.60 0.75
N GLY A 387 21.99 -18.75 1.54
CA GLY A 387 21.51 -17.40 1.81
C GLY A 387 22.15 -16.79 3.04
N LEU A 388 21.48 -15.80 3.62
CA LEU A 388 21.90 -15.22 4.89
C LEU A 388 21.82 -16.27 6.01
N PRO A 389 22.78 -16.27 6.96
CA PRO A 389 22.68 -17.16 8.10
C PRO A 389 21.43 -16.81 8.91
N ALA A 390 20.76 -17.84 9.41
CA ALA A 390 19.66 -17.67 10.34
C ALA A 390 20.15 -17.13 11.69
N VAL A 391 19.51 -16.09 12.20
CA VAL A 391 19.78 -15.40 13.46
C VAL A 391 18.46 -15.31 14.24
N GLY A 392 18.48 -15.60 15.54
CA GLY A 392 17.23 -15.64 16.33
C GLY A 392 16.53 -14.28 16.39
N ALA A 393 15.23 -14.23 16.04
CA ALA A 393 14.43 -13.01 16.27
C ALA A 393 13.98 -12.93 17.72
N ALA A 394 14.79 -12.24 18.51
CA ALA A 394 14.63 -12.13 19.94
C ALA A 394 13.30 -11.46 20.33
N GLY A 395 12.29 -12.25 20.69
CA GLY A 395 10.94 -11.76 21.03
C GLY A 395 9.93 -11.75 19.88
N GLY A 396 10.14 -12.57 18.84
CA GLY A 396 9.19 -12.74 17.73
C GLY A 396 8.89 -11.41 17.02
N ASP A 397 7.61 -11.05 16.91
CA ASP A 397 7.13 -9.81 16.27
C ASP A 397 7.77 -8.52 16.82
N LEU A 398 8.23 -8.53 18.08
CA LEU A 398 8.94 -7.38 18.64
C LEU A 398 10.25 -7.10 17.92
N ALA A 399 10.90 -8.10 17.32
CA ALA A 399 12.11 -7.90 16.53
C ALA A 399 11.86 -7.04 15.28
N ALA A 400 10.66 -7.15 14.69
CA ALA A 400 10.25 -6.26 13.60
C ALA A 400 10.00 -4.83 14.09
N LYS A 401 9.54 -4.65 15.35
CA LYS A 401 9.18 -3.35 15.93
C LYS A 401 10.34 -2.61 16.61
N GLN A 402 11.32 -3.33 17.15
CA GLN A 402 12.42 -2.82 17.97
C GLN A 402 13.78 -3.23 17.39
N PRO A 403 14.39 -2.41 16.50
CA PRO A 403 15.59 -2.79 15.73
C PRO A 403 16.81 -3.21 16.57
N TRP A 404 16.94 -2.75 17.82
CA TRP A 404 18.04 -3.13 18.70
C TRP A 404 18.06 -4.63 19.03
N ARG A 405 16.91 -5.32 18.98
CA ARG A 405 16.82 -6.78 19.20
C ARG A 405 17.57 -7.57 18.14
N ASN A 406 17.49 -7.11 16.90
CA ASN A 406 18.21 -7.69 15.77
C ASN A 406 19.71 -7.46 15.92
N LEU A 407 20.11 -6.24 16.31
CA LEU A 407 21.52 -5.93 16.59
C LEU A 407 22.07 -6.84 17.70
N LEU A 408 21.33 -7.02 18.80
CA LEU A 408 21.72 -7.94 19.87
C LEU A 408 21.96 -9.36 19.35
N ALA A 409 21.01 -9.90 18.58
CA ALA A 409 21.12 -11.26 18.08
C ALA A 409 22.31 -11.45 17.13
N GLN A 410 22.63 -10.45 16.31
CA GLN A 410 23.82 -10.42 15.46
C GLN A 410 25.10 -10.34 16.30
N CYS A 411 25.14 -9.43 17.28
CA CYS A 411 26.29 -9.27 18.18
C CYS A 411 26.60 -10.55 18.94
N LEU A 412 25.58 -11.18 19.56
CA LEU A 412 25.74 -12.43 20.30
C LEU A 412 26.25 -13.57 19.43
N ARG A 413 25.94 -13.58 18.12
CA ARG A 413 26.33 -14.67 17.22
C ARG A 413 27.66 -14.46 16.52
N PHE A 414 28.01 -13.22 16.18
CA PHE A 414 29.11 -12.94 15.25
C PHE A 414 30.15 -11.94 15.75
N VAL A 415 29.90 -11.23 16.85
CA VAL A 415 30.77 -10.15 17.31
C VAL A 415 31.32 -10.47 18.71
N PRO A 416 32.55 -11.00 18.80
CA PRO A 416 33.27 -11.06 20.07
C PRO A 416 33.37 -9.68 20.70
N ASP A 417 33.24 -9.61 22.03
CA ASP A 417 33.39 -8.38 22.81
C ASP A 417 32.54 -7.21 22.28
N TRP A 418 31.34 -7.50 21.77
CA TRP A 418 30.45 -6.50 21.17
C TRP A 418 30.11 -5.30 22.07
N GLN A 419 30.29 -5.46 23.38
CA GLN A 419 30.07 -4.41 24.39
C GLN A 419 31.12 -3.29 24.33
N ASP A 420 32.27 -3.51 23.70
CA ASP A 420 33.33 -2.50 23.60
C ASP A 420 33.07 -1.49 22.47
N TYR A 421 32.08 -1.75 21.62
CA TYR A 421 31.74 -0.91 20.48
C TYR A 421 30.80 0.23 20.87
N PRO A 422 31.10 1.49 20.50
CA PRO A 422 30.25 2.64 20.83
C PRO A 422 28.83 2.53 20.24
N GLU A 423 28.67 1.80 19.15
CA GLU A 423 27.38 1.52 18.51
C GLU A 423 26.43 0.70 19.39
N THR A 424 26.95 -0.04 20.39
CA THR A 424 26.16 -0.94 21.23
C THR A 424 25.81 -0.35 22.60
N VAL A 425 26.18 0.90 22.88
CA VAL A 425 25.91 1.56 24.16
C VAL A 425 24.40 1.63 24.47
N GLU A 426 23.55 1.96 23.48
CA GLU A 426 22.09 2.00 23.66
C GLU A 426 21.50 0.59 23.90
N LEU A 427 22.14 -0.45 23.35
CA LEU A 427 21.77 -1.84 23.58
C LEU A 427 22.14 -2.29 25.00
N GLN A 428 23.29 -1.84 25.51
CA GLN A 428 23.75 -2.17 26.87
C GLN A 428 22.87 -1.55 27.96
N GLN A 429 22.17 -0.46 27.66
CA GLN A 429 21.17 0.13 28.55
C GLN A 429 19.87 -0.68 28.66
N GLN A 430 19.65 -1.65 27.76
CA GLN A 430 18.52 -2.58 27.83
C GLN A 430 18.84 -3.74 28.77
N ASN A 431 17.82 -4.45 29.24
CA ASN A 431 18.00 -5.71 29.98
C ASN A 431 18.34 -6.89 29.04
N TRP A 432 19.43 -6.75 28.28
CA TRP A 432 19.80 -7.65 27.20
C TRP A 432 20.20 -9.05 27.70
N ASN A 433 20.68 -9.19 28.94
CA ASN A 433 21.05 -10.47 29.56
C ASN A 433 19.88 -11.46 29.66
N VAL A 434 18.67 -10.97 29.99
CA VAL A 434 17.47 -11.82 30.03
C VAL A 434 17.11 -12.29 28.62
N LEU A 435 17.22 -11.38 27.65
CA LEU A 435 16.89 -11.68 26.27
C LEU A 435 17.92 -12.65 25.64
N ALA A 436 19.21 -12.50 25.97
CA ALA A 436 20.27 -13.43 25.57
C ALA A 436 20.00 -14.86 26.05
N ARG A 437 19.56 -15.04 27.31
CA ARG A 437 19.15 -16.36 27.83
C ARG A 437 17.90 -16.91 27.13
N ALA A 438 16.96 -16.05 26.76
CA ALA A 438 15.76 -16.47 26.02
C ALA A 438 16.12 -16.93 24.59
N ILE A 439 17.03 -16.21 23.94
CA ILE A 439 17.65 -16.56 22.65
C ILE A 439 18.32 -17.95 22.79
N GLU A 440 19.26 -18.14 23.71
CA GLU A 440 19.96 -19.42 23.91
C GLU A 440 19.01 -20.61 24.13
N ARG A 441 17.89 -20.39 24.83
CA ARG A 441 16.89 -21.43 25.13
C ARG A 441 15.79 -21.57 24.08
N GLY A 442 15.82 -20.78 23.00
CA GLY A 442 14.78 -20.81 21.94
C GLY A 442 13.39 -20.34 22.39
N ILE A 443 13.29 -19.54 23.46
CA ILE A 443 12.01 -19.09 24.01
C ILE A 443 11.56 -17.81 23.30
N ASN A 444 10.50 -17.90 22.48
CA ASN A 444 10.02 -16.80 21.63
C ASN A 444 11.15 -16.12 20.84
N ALA A 445 12.12 -16.93 20.43
CA ALA A 445 13.28 -16.55 19.66
C ALA A 445 13.55 -17.73 18.73
N ARG A 446 12.59 -18.08 17.88
CA ARG A 446 12.73 -19.27 17.05
C ARG A 446 13.87 -19.09 16.05
N TRP A 447 14.65 -20.15 15.91
CA TRP A 447 15.47 -20.41 14.75
C TRP A 447 14.63 -21.17 13.73
N PRO A 448 14.84 -20.97 12.42
CA PRO A 448 15.76 -20.03 11.78
C PRO A 448 15.04 -18.75 11.29
N LEU A 449 15.62 -17.55 11.47
CA LEU A 449 15.20 -16.31 10.79
C LEU A 449 16.42 -15.68 10.11
N PRO A 450 16.51 -15.58 8.77
CA PRO A 450 17.64 -14.95 8.11
C PRO A 450 17.66 -13.45 8.35
N ALA A 451 18.84 -12.85 8.18
CA ALA A 451 19.10 -11.44 8.44
C ALA A 451 18.36 -10.43 7.51
N GLY A 452 17.42 -10.87 6.66
CA GLY A 452 16.58 -9.98 5.84
C GLY A 452 15.70 -9.04 6.66
N GLY A 453 15.14 -9.56 7.76
CA GLY A 453 14.49 -8.74 8.79
C GLY A 453 15.43 -7.76 9.51
N CYS A 454 16.76 -7.99 9.47
CA CYS A 454 17.75 -7.01 9.90
C CYS A 454 17.92 -5.92 8.83
N LEU A 455 18.22 -6.25 7.57
CA LEU A 455 18.63 -5.28 6.55
C LEU A 455 17.55 -4.24 6.20
N THR A 456 16.28 -4.64 6.11
CA THR A 456 15.16 -3.78 5.66
C THR A 456 14.79 -2.65 6.64
N ARG A 457 15.14 -2.78 7.93
CA ARG A 457 14.93 -1.71 8.96
C ARG A 457 16.22 -1.17 9.58
N TRP A 458 17.33 -1.87 9.46
CA TRP A 458 18.60 -1.51 10.14
C TRP A 458 19.39 -0.44 9.37
N LEU A 459 19.53 -0.56 8.06
CA LEU A 459 20.29 0.40 7.24
C LEU A 459 19.75 1.86 7.24
N PRO A 460 18.44 2.14 7.14
CA PRO A 460 17.96 3.52 7.06
C PRO A 460 18.08 4.31 8.38
N ARG A 461 17.90 3.66 9.54
CA ARG A 461 17.99 4.34 10.84
C ARG A 461 19.43 4.63 11.26
N PHE A 462 20.38 3.81 10.81
CA PHE A 462 21.80 4.05 11.04
C PHE A 462 22.32 5.22 10.21
N ALA A 463 21.94 5.30 8.93
CA ALA A 463 22.30 6.42 8.06
C ALA A 463 21.67 7.76 8.52
N ALA A 464 20.43 7.76 9.02
CA ALA A 464 19.76 8.95 9.52
C ALA A 464 20.42 9.56 10.77
N ARG A 465 21.09 8.76 11.62
CA ARG A 465 21.85 9.27 12.78
C ARG A 465 23.27 9.73 12.41
N GLN A 466 23.90 9.17 11.37
CA GLN A 466 25.21 9.64 10.91
C GLN A 466 25.19 11.08 10.36
N HIS A 467 24.05 11.53 9.80
CA HIS A 467 23.93 12.91 9.30
C HIS A 467 24.02 13.99 10.39
N ARG A 468 23.74 13.67 11.66
CA ARG A 468 23.91 14.62 12.79
C ARG A 468 25.31 14.62 13.40
N LEU A 469 26.13 13.58 13.16
CA LEU A 469 27.49 13.47 13.68
C LEU A 469 28.57 13.82 12.63
N ALA A 470 28.26 13.73 11.33
CA ALA A 470 29.19 14.00 10.24
C ALA A 470 29.47 15.51 9.97
N MET A 471 28.79 16.45 10.63
CA MET A 471 29.09 17.89 10.50
C MET A 471 30.28 18.37 11.35
N ARG A 472 31.00 17.49 12.07
CA ARG A 472 32.15 17.87 12.91
C ARG A 472 33.49 17.19 12.62
N ALA A 473 33.62 16.38 11.57
CA ALA A 473 34.93 15.82 11.21
C ALA A 473 35.07 15.65 9.69
N ARG A 474 36.13 16.23 9.11
CA ARG A 474 36.57 15.93 7.73
C ARG A 474 36.96 14.45 7.65
N PRO A 475 36.36 13.63 6.76
CA PRO A 475 36.79 12.24 6.60
C PRO A 475 38.04 12.16 5.71
N PRO A 476 39.01 11.28 6.01
CA PRO A 476 40.02 10.90 5.04
C PRO A 476 39.39 10.02 3.94
N ALA A 477 39.87 10.24 2.71
CA ALA A 477 39.38 9.59 1.51
C ALA A 477 39.74 8.10 1.48
N ARG A 478 38.73 7.22 1.59
CA ARG A 478 38.59 5.92 0.88
C ARG A 478 37.47 5.07 1.49
N TRP A 479 36.22 5.50 1.29
CA TRP A 479 35.07 4.60 1.23
C TRP A 479 34.24 5.09 0.05
N ARG A 480 34.30 4.36 -1.08
CA ARG A 480 33.45 4.65 -2.22
C ARG A 480 32.01 4.43 -1.79
N ARG A 481 31.18 5.47 -1.97
CA ARG A 481 29.73 5.49 -1.74
C ARG A 481 29.09 4.24 -2.38
N TRP A 482 28.55 3.36 -1.55
CA TRP A 482 27.50 2.43 -1.96
C TRP A 482 26.16 3.16 -1.84
N PRO A 483 25.31 3.20 -2.88
CA PRO A 483 24.00 3.82 -2.80
C PRO A 483 23.06 2.89 -2.01
N LEU A 484 22.82 3.23 -0.75
CA LEU A 484 21.92 2.53 0.18
C LEU A 484 20.41 2.75 -0.12
N ASN A 485 20.06 3.26 -1.30
CA ASN A 485 18.70 3.71 -1.61
C ASN A 485 17.76 2.60 -2.12
N ALA A 486 18.23 1.38 -2.34
CA ALA A 486 17.39 0.31 -2.91
C ALA A 486 16.56 -0.48 -1.86
N LEU A 487 16.99 -0.55 -0.59
CA LEU A 487 16.46 -1.53 0.37
C LEU A 487 15.35 -1.02 1.30
N THR A 488 14.98 0.26 1.24
CA THR A 488 14.08 0.85 2.25
C THR A 488 12.67 1.20 1.77
N LEU A 489 12.39 1.08 0.48
CA LEU A 489 11.07 1.42 -0.07
C LEU A 489 10.56 0.41 -1.11
N SER A 490 11.31 -0.66 -1.37
CA SER A 490 10.86 -1.79 -2.18
C SER A 490 10.85 -3.03 -1.29
N ILE A 491 9.75 -3.22 -0.57
CA ILE A 491 9.33 -4.56 -0.14
C ILE A 491 8.18 -4.85 -1.08
N ARG A 492 8.48 -5.64 -2.13
CA ARG A 492 7.50 -6.16 -3.10
C ARG A 492 6.24 -6.63 -2.39
#